data_AF-A0A9N9BN31-F1
#
_entry.id   AF-A0A9N9BN31-F1
#
_cell.length_a   1.000
_cell.length_b   1.000
_cell.length_c   1.000
_cell.angle_alpha   90.00
_cell.angle_beta   90.00
_cell.angle_gamma   90.00
#
_symmetry.space_group_name_H-M   'P 1'
#
loop_
_entity.id
_entity.type
_entity.pdbx_description
1 polymer ?
#
loop_
_entity_poly.entity_id
_entity_poly.type
_entity_poly.pdbx_seq_one_letter_code
_entity_poly.pdbx_strand_id
1 'polypeptide(L)'
;MVHKKDKKDKTTQNGAVKEALKFIKDSLNDPKPSSKRSIARDFGIPESTLRHAILNSGPLNCPEPNKVLTDHEEEQLVGYCLNMQRIGFGLSKSGVNFCVLKIICKNGHPHSFNESGPDQS
;
A
#
# COMPACT_ATOMS: atom_id res chain seq x y z
N MET A 1 5.71 34.71 -4.06
CA MET A 1 6.25 33.41 -4.50
C MET A 1 5.81 32.32 -3.51
N VAL A 2 4.97 31.41 -4.02
CA VAL A 2 4.63 30.05 -3.55
C VAL A 2 4.39 29.80 -2.06
N HIS A 3 3.10 29.73 -1.70
CA HIS A 3 2.60 29.14 -0.46
C HIS A 3 2.84 27.62 -0.47
N LYS A 4 3.63 27.11 0.48
CA LYS A 4 3.66 25.68 0.84
C LYS A 4 2.46 25.38 1.73
N LYS A 5 1.44 24.69 1.20
CA LYS A 5 0.34 24.12 1.99
C LYS A 5 0.59 22.65 2.31
N ASP A 6 0.68 22.40 3.61
CA ASP A 6 0.03 21.32 4.36
C ASP A 6 0.20 19.87 3.89
N LYS A 7 1.13 19.18 4.55
CA LYS A 7 1.30 17.71 4.53
C LYS A 7 0.72 17.07 5.80
N LYS A 8 -0.33 17.64 6.41
CA LYS A 8 -0.81 17.26 7.77
C LYS A 8 -2.19 16.57 7.85
N ASP A 9 -3.00 16.54 6.78
CA ASP A 9 -4.43 16.15 6.91
C ASP A 9 -4.82 14.74 6.44
N LYS A 10 -3.93 13.98 5.80
CA LYS A 10 -4.31 12.68 5.19
C LYS A 10 -4.61 11.57 6.20
N THR A 11 -3.94 11.55 7.35
CA THR A 11 -4.15 10.52 8.38
C THR A 11 -5.51 10.67 9.05
N THR A 12 -5.96 11.90 9.29
CA THR A 12 -7.25 12.22 9.91
C THR A 12 -8.42 11.96 8.97
N GLN A 13 -8.28 12.29 7.67
CA GLN A 13 -9.32 12.03 6.68
C GLN A 13 -9.58 10.53 6.47
N ASN A 14 -8.54 9.69 6.41
CA ASN A 14 -8.73 8.25 6.28
C ASN A 14 -9.39 7.61 7.52
N GLY A 15 -9.16 8.17 8.71
CA GLY A 15 -9.87 7.79 9.94
C GLY A 15 -11.37 8.09 9.83
N ALA A 16 -11.73 9.31 9.47
CA ALA A 16 -13.13 9.74 9.31
C ALA A 16 -13.88 8.92 8.25
N VAL A 17 -13.23 8.59 7.12
CA VAL A 17 -13.82 7.74 6.08
C VAL A 17 -14.05 6.30 6.59
N LYS A 18 -13.13 5.73 7.37
CA LYS A 18 -13.29 4.40 7.97
C LYS A 18 -14.45 4.35 8.96
N GLU A 19 -14.58 5.36 9.83
CA GLU A 19 -15.69 5.46 10.78
C GLU A 19 -17.04 5.64 10.07
N ALA A 20 -17.10 6.49 9.06
CA ALA A 20 -18.30 6.67 8.24
C ALA A 20 -18.72 5.37 7.53
N LEU A 21 -17.76 4.60 7.00
CA LEU A 21 -18.04 3.28 6.39
C LEU A 21 -18.56 2.26 7.41
N LYS A 22 -18.02 2.28 8.64
CA LYS A 22 -18.51 1.42 9.72
C LYS A 22 -19.95 1.79 10.09
N PHE A 23 -20.21 3.09 10.26
CA PHE A 23 -21.55 3.60 10.55
C PHE A 23 -22.58 3.20 9.47
N ILE A 24 -22.21 3.27 8.19
CA ILE A 24 -23.08 2.81 7.10
C ILE A 24 -23.40 1.31 7.23
N LYS A 25 -22.40 0.47 7.52
CA LYS A 25 -22.60 -0.98 7.72
C LYS A 25 -23.51 -1.28 8.90
N ASP A 26 -23.37 -0.53 9.99
CA ASP A 26 -24.20 -0.71 11.19
C ASP A 26 -25.65 -0.25 10.91
N SER A 27 -25.83 0.89 10.21
CA SER A 27 -27.14 1.46 9.86
C SER A 27 -27.92 0.70 8.78
N LEU A 28 -27.28 -0.26 8.09
CA LEU A 28 -27.95 -1.13 7.11
C LEU A 28 -28.94 -2.11 7.77
N ASN A 29 -28.78 -2.35 9.07
CA ASN A 29 -29.69 -3.20 9.85
C ASN A 29 -30.91 -2.42 10.38
N ASP A 30 -30.93 -1.09 10.24
CA ASP A 30 -32.04 -0.25 10.70
C ASP A 30 -33.16 -0.17 9.64
N PRO A 31 -34.43 -0.06 10.07
CA PRO A 31 -35.58 0.05 9.16
C PRO A 31 -35.59 1.33 8.31
N LYS A 32 -34.70 2.30 8.61
CA LYS A 32 -34.56 3.54 7.82
C LYS A 32 -33.09 3.96 7.75
N PRO A 33 -32.35 3.55 6.71
CA PRO A 33 -30.94 3.91 6.58
C PRO A 33 -30.79 5.41 6.33
N SER A 34 -29.82 6.02 7.03
CA SER A 34 -29.43 7.42 6.84
C SER A 34 -28.89 7.66 5.43
N SER A 35 -29.21 8.82 4.84
CA SER A 35 -28.70 9.15 3.50
C SER A 35 -27.18 9.32 3.50
N LYS A 36 -26.52 8.86 2.43
CA LYS A 36 -25.06 8.99 2.25
C LYS A 36 -24.57 10.44 2.41
N ARG A 37 -25.40 11.40 1.99
CA ARG A 37 -25.12 12.84 2.12
C ARG A 37 -25.16 13.34 3.56
N SER A 38 -26.06 12.82 4.39
CA SER A 38 -26.11 13.15 5.83
C SER A 38 -24.84 12.65 6.51
N ILE A 39 -24.52 11.38 6.31
CA ILE A 39 -23.35 10.73 6.90
C ILE A 39 -22.07 11.48 6.49
N ALA A 40 -21.93 11.86 5.22
CA ALA A 40 -20.79 12.65 4.78
C ALA A 40 -20.65 13.99 5.54
N ARG A 41 -21.76 14.70 5.81
CA ARG A 41 -21.75 15.94 6.60
C ARG A 41 -21.39 15.70 8.06
N ASP A 42 -21.95 14.65 8.67
CA ASP A 42 -21.74 14.32 10.08
C ASP A 42 -20.27 13.98 10.36
N PHE A 43 -19.61 13.30 9.42
CA PHE A 43 -18.19 12.94 9.50
C PHE A 43 -17.25 13.98 8.85
N GLY A 44 -17.77 15.12 8.38
CA GLY A 44 -16.95 16.20 7.79
C GLY A 44 -16.19 15.81 6.51
N ILE A 45 -16.67 14.82 5.76
CA ILE A 45 -16.03 14.31 4.53
C ILE A 45 -16.84 14.70 3.29
N PRO A 46 -16.20 14.93 2.13
CA PRO A 46 -16.94 15.14 0.88
C PRO A 46 -17.78 13.91 0.52
N GLU A 47 -19.00 14.13 0.02
CA GLU A 47 -19.89 13.04 -0.38
C GLU A 47 -19.29 12.17 -1.49
N SER A 48 -18.56 12.79 -2.43
CA SER A 48 -17.82 12.07 -3.48
C SER A 48 -16.80 11.10 -2.88
N THR A 49 -16.05 11.53 -1.87
CA THR A 49 -15.07 10.69 -1.15
C THR A 49 -15.75 9.50 -0.49
N LEU A 50 -16.88 9.71 0.19
CA LEU A 50 -17.64 8.63 0.82
C LEU A 50 -18.19 7.65 -0.23
N ARG A 51 -18.74 8.16 -1.34
CA ARG A 51 -19.23 7.32 -2.45
C ARG A 51 -18.11 6.48 -3.08
N HIS A 52 -16.94 7.07 -3.31
CA HIS A 52 -15.77 6.34 -3.80
C HIS A 52 -15.30 5.28 -2.80
N ALA A 53 -15.31 5.60 -1.52
CA ALA A 53 -14.90 4.65 -0.48
C ALA A 53 -15.87 3.46 -0.36
N ILE A 54 -17.17 3.69 -0.54
CA ILE A 54 -18.18 2.63 -0.61
C ILE A 54 -17.95 1.75 -1.85
N LEU A 55 -17.72 2.37 -3.03
CA LEU A 55 -17.49 1.65 -4.28
C LEU A 55 -16.24 0.77 -4.23
N ASN A 56 -15.16 1.30 -3.66
CA ASN A 56 -13.85 0.64 -3.56
C ASN A 56 -13.71 -0.21 -2.29
N SER A 57 -14.78 -0.40 -1.51
CA SER A 57 -14.78 -1.18 -0.25
C SER A 57 -13.73 -0.76 0.78
N GLY A 58 -13.35 0.52 0.83
CA GLY A 58 -12.32 0.99 1.75
C GLY A 58 -11.99 2.47 1.59
N PRO A 59 -11.20 3.05 2.53
CA PRO A 59 -10.64 4.38 2.35
C PRO A 59 -9.84 4.45 1.05
N LEU A 60 -9.55 5.67 0.58
CA LEU A 60 -8.66 5.91 -0.56
C LEU A 60 -7.26 5.37 -0.22
N ASN A 61 -7.07 4.07 -0.43
CA ASN A 61 -5.77 3.46 -0.47
C ASN A 61 -5.12 4.06 -1.72
N CYS A 62 -4.07 4.86 -1.52
CA CYS A 62 -3.14 5.07 -2.62
C CYS A 62 -2.77 3.67 -3.12
N PRO A 63 -2.80 3.41 -4.44
CA PRO A 63 -2.31 2.15 -4.95
C PRO A 63 -0.94 1.92 -4.34
N GLU A 64 -0.78 0.80 -3.64
CA GLU A 64 0.53 0.45 -3.11
C GLU A 64 1.52 0.48 -4.27
N PRO A 65 2.74 1.02 -4.07
CA PRO A 65 3.74 0.95 -5.11
C PRO A 65 3.86 -0.50 -5.56
N ASN A 66 3.84 -0.74 -6.88
CA ASN A 66 3.94 -2.08 -7.44
C ASN A 66 5.15 -2.78 -6.82
N LYS A 67 4.89 -3.70 -5.89
CA LYS A 67 5.95 -4.50 -5.30
C LYS A 67 6.49 -5.41 -6.38
N VAL A 68 7.81 -5.36 -6.55
CA VAL A 68 8.53 -6.22 -7.49
C VAL A 68 8.59 -7.65 -6.97
N LEU A 69 8.72 -7.78 -5.65
CA LEU A 69 8.73 -9.05 -4.94
C LEU A 69 7.43 -9.19 -4.14
N THR A 70 6.88 -10.39 -4.14
CA THR A 70 5.84 -10.82 -3.21
C THR A 70 6.41 -10.91 -1.80
N ASP A 71 5.56 -10.86 -0.78
CA ASP A 71 5.99 -10.94 0.62
C ASP A 71 6.81 -12.22 0.88
N HIS A 72 6.45 -13.34 0.23
CA HIS A 72 7.19 -14.61 0.32
C HIS A 72 8.58 -14.54 -0.32
N GLU A 73 8.74 -13.78 -1.40
CA GLU A 73 10.04 -13.57 -2.05
C GLU A 73 10.93 -12.63 -1.24
N GLU A 74 10.35 -11.62 -0.59
CA GLU A 74 11.05 -10.76 0.37
C GLU A 74 11.56 -11.58 1.56
N GLU A 75 10.77 -12.52 2.09
CA GLU A 75 11.22 -13.44 3.15
C GLU A 75 12.43 -14.28 2.72
N GLN A 76 12.44 -14.79 1.48
CA GLN A 76 13.58 -15.53 0.94
C GLN A 76 14.84 -14.65 0.85
N LEU A 77 14.69 -13.41 0.41
CA LEU A 77 15.79 -12.44 0.33
C LEU A 77 16.32 -12.10 1.73
N VAL A 78 15.44 -11.89 2.70
CA VAL A 78 15.82 -11.64 4.10
C VAL A 78 16.57 -12.83 4.67
N GLY A 79 16.10 -14.05 4.43
CA GLY A 79 16.78 -15.28 4.84
C GLY A 79 18.20 -15.39 4.26
N TYR A 80 18.37 -15.03 2.98
CA TYR A 80 19.69 -14.95 2.36
C TYR A 80 20.59 -13.92 3.06
N CYS A 81 20.10 -12.70 3.28
CA CYS A 81 20.87 -11.63 3.93
C CYS A 81 21.31 -12.02 5.35
N LEU A 82 20.39 -12.57 6.16
CA LEU A 82 20.69 -13.02 7.50
C LEU A 82 21.71 -14.17 7.52
N ASN A 83 21.59 -15.10 6.58
CA ASN A 83 22.54 -16.20 6.47
C ASN A 83 23.95 -15.69 6.13
N MET A 84 24.09 -14.80 5.15
CA MET A 84 25.36 -14.18 4.76
C MET A 84 26.03 -13.43 5.92
N GLN A 85 25.23 -12.67 6.68
CA GLN A 85 25.71 -12.01 7.89
C GLN A 85 26.20 -13.01 8.95
N ARG A 86 25.46 -14.11 9.17
CA ARG A 86 25.82 -15.15 10.15
C ARG A 86 27.13 -15.85 9.82
N ILE A 87 27.40 -16.11 8.55
CA ILE A 87 28.65 -16.75 8.10
C ILE A 87 29.82 -15.77 8.00
N GLY A 88 29.64 -14.50 8.38
CA GLY A 88 30.67 -13.48 8.38
C GLY A 88 31.03 -12.93 6.99
N PHE A 89 30.20 -13.20 5.98
CA PHE A 89 30.38 -12.64 4.65
C PHE A 89 29.70 -11.26 4.56
N GLY A 90 30.42 -10.28 4.01
CA GLY A 90 29.86 -8.96 3.76
C GLY A 90 28.76 -9.01 2.70
N LEU A 91 27.67 -8.28 2.93
CA LEU A 91 26.62 -8.07 1.94
C LEU A 91 27.01 -6.90 1.03
N SER A 92 27.22 -7.19 -0.25
CA SER A 92 27.37 -6.16 -1.27
C SER A 92 26.03 -5.87 -1.94
N LYS A 93 25.83 -4.60 -2.34
CA LYS A 93 24.65 -4.19 -3.12
C LYS A 93 24.46 -5.05 -4.38
N SER A 94 25.56 -5.35 -5.07
CA SER A 94 25.54 -6.20 -6.27
C SER A 94 25.12 -7.64 -5.97
N GLY A 95 25.56 -8.22 -4.85
CA GLY A 95 25.17 -9.57 -4.44
C GLY A 95 23.68 -9.67 -4.11
N VAL A 96 23.14 -8.65 -3.41
CA VAL A 96 21.71 -8.56 -3.11
C VAL A 96 20.89 -8.40 -4.40
N ASN A 97 21.30 -7.51 -5.30
CA ASN A 97 20.64 -7.31 -6.60
C ASN A 97 20.61 -8.59 -7.45
N PHE A 98 21.70 -9.34 -7.46
CA PHE A 98 21.77 -10.62 -8.16
C PHE A 98 20.83 -11.66 -7.52
N CYS A 99 20.73 -11.68 -6.19
CA CYS A 99 19.80 -12.57 -5.47
C CYS A 99 18.34 -12.23 -5.80
N VAL A 100 17.98 -10.95 -5.83
CA VAL A 100 16.65 -10.47 -6.26
C VAL A 100 16.34 -10.95 -7.67
N LEU A 101 17.25 -10.75 -8.63
CA LEU A 101 17.06 -11.21 -10.01
C LEU A 101 16.86 -12.73 -10.08
N LYS A 102 17.66 -13.50 -9.34
CA LYS A 102 17.52 -14.97 -9.26
C LYS A 102 16.14 -15.41 -8.74
N ILE A 103 15.61 -14.74 -7.71
CA ILE A 103 14.29 -15.05 -7.14
C ILE A 103 13.20 -14.81 -8.20
N ILE A 104 13.23 -13.65 -8.84
CA ILE A 104 12.24 -13.26 -9.85
C ILE A 104 12.29 -14.19 -11.07
N CYS A 105 13.49 -14.50 -11.59
CA CYS A 105 13.64 -15.42 -12.72
C CYS A 105 13.17 -16.84 -12.39
N LYS A 106 13.44 -17.33 -11.17
CA LYS A 106 13.03 -18.68 -10.74
C LYS A 106 11.50 -18.81 -10.66
N ASN A 107 10.82 -17.74 -10.28
CA ASN A 107 9.36 -17.72 -10.12
C ASN A 107 8.63 -17.34 -11.41
N GLY A 108 9.35 -17.03 -12.50
CA GLY A 108 8.77 -16.75 -13.81
C GLY A 108 8.05 -15.42 -13.90
N HIS A 109 8.33 -14.48 -12.99
CA HIS A 109 7.70 -13.16 -13.00
C HIS A 109 8.24 -12.32 -14.17
N PRO A 110 7.37 -11.71 -14.99
CA PRO A 110 7.81 -10.74 -15.98
C PRO A 110 8.36 -9.51 -15.24
N HIS A 111 9.64 -9.21 -15.44
CA HIS A 111 10.30 -8.05 -14.85
C HIS A 111 10.93 -7.16 -15.92
N SER A 112 10.95 -5.85 -15.66
CA SER A 112 11.57 -4.85 -16.54
C SER A 112 13.08 -4.68 -16.31
N PHE A 113 13.68 -5.39 -15.35
CA PHE A 113 15.11 -5.29 -15.09
C PHE A 113 15.94 -5.88 -16.22
N ASN A 114 17.06 -5.22 -16.52
CA ASN A 114 18.10 -5.79 -17.37
C ASN A 114 18.84 -6.92 -16.63
N GLU A 115 19.67 -7.68 -17.35
CA GLU A 115 20.48 -8.77 -16.77
C GLU A 115 21.46 -8.29 -15.70
N SER A 116 21.66 -6.98 -15.57
CA SER A 116 22.53 -6.34 -14.57
C SER A 116 21.80 -6.02 -13.25
N GLY A 117 20.48 -6.23 -13.18
CA GLY A 117 19.68 -6.15 -11.96
C GLY A 117 18.89 -4.84 -11.79
N PRO A 118 18.19 -4.69 -10.65
CA PRO A 118 17.18 -3.65 -10.42
C PRO A 118 17.72 -2.21 -10.26
N ASP A 119 19.03 -2.00 -10.26
CA ASP A 119 19.67 -0.69 -10.02
C ASP A 119 20.08 0.03 -11.32
N GLN A 120 19.78 -0.57 -12.48
CA GLN A 120 20.23 -0.10 -13.80
C GLN A 120 19.05 0.12 -14.77
N SER A 121 17.82 0.20 -14.25
CA SER A 121 16.57 0.41 -15.01
C SER A 121 16.14 1.86 -15.09
#